data_AF-A0A7S1QQE1-F1
#
_entry.id   AF-A0A7S1QQE1-F1
#
_cell.length_a   1.000
_cell.length_b   1.000
_cell.length_c   1.000
_cell.angle_alpha   90.00
_cell.angle_beta   90.00
_cell.angle_gamma   90.00
#
_symmetry.space_group_name_H-M   'P 1'
#
loop_
_entity.id
_entity.type
_entity.pdbx_description
1 polymer ?
#
loop_
_entity_poly.entity_id
_entity_poly.type
_entity_poly.pdbx_seq_one_letter_code
_entity_poly.pdbx_strand_id
1 'polypeptide(L)'
;YWYENGGPVGPLTYQWRCKTCPDFLGYEADVVVMDAWPGGTPQREAEVTADRAHEQDGWVLIVARTSRGEALVNEAQAAGFLQLSDAGVQDVIDTQPHQVRRAVGLMARRAAHIQAGSPQP
;
A
#
# COMPACT_ATOMS: atom_id res chain seq x y z
N TYR A 1 13.11 -9.12 -16.47
CA TYR A 1 14.03 -8.27 -15.69
C TYR A 1 13.58 -8.29 -14.24
N TRP A 2 14.21 -9.14 -13.44
CA TRP A 2 14.00 -9.17 -11.99
C TRP A 2 15.08 -8.31 -11.34
N TYR A 3 14.70 -7.39 -10.45
CA TYR A 3 15.67 -6.66 -9.63
C TYR A 3 15.86 -7.41 -8.33
N GLU A 4 17.12 -7.60 -7.95
CA GLU A 4 17.49 -8.01 -6.60
C GLU A 4 17.59 -6.75 -5.74
N ASN A 5 16.79 -6.68 -4.69
CA ASN A 5 16.95 -5.67 -3.65
C ASN A 5 16.85 -6.40 -2.30
N GLY A 6 17.90 -6.40 -1.51
CA GLY A 6 17.93 -7.10 -0.24
C GLY A 6 19.17 -6.74 0.58
N GLY A 7 18.94 -6.25 1.81
CA GLY A 7 19.92 -6.38 2.89
C GLY A 7 19.96 -7.83 3.42
N PRO A 8 20.40 -8.08 4.66
CA PRO A 8 20.70 -9.42 5.19
C PRO A 8 19.52 -10.43 5.26
N VAL A 9 18.34 -10.07 4.77
CA VAL A 9 17.10 -10.88 4.78
C VAL A 9 16.77 -11.53 3.41
N GLY A 10 17.70 -11.49 2.45
CA GLY A 10 17.58 -12.13 1.14
C GLY A 10 17.01 -11.21 0.04
N PRO A 11 17.20 -11.55 -1.25
CA PRO A 11 16.78 -10.70 -2.35
C PRO A 11 15.26 -10.75 -2.51
N LEU A 12 14.58 -9.64 -2.25
CA LEU A 12 13.23 -9.43 -2.75
C LEU A 12 13.35 -9.29 -4.27
N THR A 13 12.93 -10.34 -4.99
CA THR A 13 12.87 -10.31 -6.46
C THR A 13 11.53 -9.71 -6.88
N TYR A 14 11.56 -8.60 -7.61
CA TYR A 14 10.36 -8.02 -8.22
C TYR A 14 10.58 -7.71 -9.69
N GLN A 15 9.50 -7.78 -10.47
CA GLN A 15 9.52 -7.39 -11.88
C GLN A 15 9.78 -5.90 -11.99
N TRP A 16 10.57 -5.50 -13.00
CA TRP A 16 10.84 -4.09 -13.28
C TRP A 16 9.57 -3.22 -13.33
N ARG A 17 8.50 -3.75 -13.95
CA ARG A 17 7.20 -3.07 -14.09
C ARG A 17 6.61 -2.62 -12.74
N CYS A 18 6.91 -3.31 -11.64
CA CYS A 18 6.45 -2.92 -10.31
C CYS A 18 7.03 -1.59 -9.82
N LYS A 19 8.13 -1.10 -10.43
CA LYS A 19 8.72 0.21 -10.11
C LYS A 19 8.25 1.33 -11.03
N THR A 20 7.59 1.00 -12.13
CA THR A 20 7.05 1.94 -13.12
C THR A 20 5.53 1.91 -13.21
N CYS A 21 4.86 1.04 -12.44
CA CYS A 21 3.41 0.98 -12.36
C CYS A 21 2.82 2.33 -11.92
N PRO A 22 1.92 2.94 -12.71
CA PRO A 22 1.26 4.19 -12.35
C PRO A 22 0.16 3.98 -11.30
N ASP A 23 -0.35 2.75 -11.17
CA ASP A 23 -1.33 2.38 -10.17
C ASP A 23 -0.67 1.61 -9.02
N PHE A 24 -0.38 2.32 -7.94
CA PHE A 24 0.30 1.78 -6.76
C PHE A 24 -0.57 1.83 -5.49
N LEU A 25 -1.81 2.33 -5.62
CA LEU A 25 -2.82 2.40 -4.55
C LEU A 25 -4.19 1.84 -5.00
N GLY A 26 -4.28 1.14 -6.14
CA GLY A 26 -5.57 0.67 -6.68
C GLY A 26 -6.47 1.84 -7.08
N TYR A 27 -5.97 2.79 -7.86
CA TYR A 27 -6.70 4.00 -8.24
C TYR A 27 -7.99 3.72 -9.00
N GLU A 28 -8.06 2.60 -9.73
CA GLU A 28 -9.24 2.21 -10.49
C GLU A 28 -10.20 1.28 -9.71
N ALA A 29 -9.84 0.87 -8.49
CA ALA A 29 -10.68 0.00 -7.70
C ALA A 29 -11.83 0.78 -7.03
N ASP A 30 -13.01 0.15 -6.92
CA ASP A 30 -14.12 0.72 -6.15
C ASP A 30 -13.77 0.85 -4.66
N VAL A 31 -13.07 -0.16 -4.14
CA VAL A 31 -12.61 -0.27 -2.76
C VAL A 31 -11.15 -0.69 -2.76
N VAL A 32 -10.34 0.06 -2.03
CA VAL A 32 -8.93 -0.27 -1.75
C VAL A 32 -8.80 -0.52 -0.26
N VAL A 33 -8.10 -1.59 0.10
CA VAL A 33 -7.73 -1.90 1.47
C VAL A 33 -6.21 -1.92 1.55
N MET A 34 -5.65 -1.22 2.52
CA MET A 34 -4.20 -1.14 2.73
C MET A 34 -3.85 -1.35 4.20
N ASP A 35 -2.65 -1.84 4.42
CA ASP A 35 -2.06 -1.91 5.75
C ASP A 35 -1.92 -0.51 6.36
N ALA A 36 -2.14 -0.39 7.67
CA ALA A 36 -2.16 0.89 8.37
C ALA A 36 -0.98 1.03 9.35
N TRP A 37 0.17 0.43 9.03
CA TRP A 37 1.36 0.51 9.89
C TRP A 37 1.90 1.94 9.91
N PRO A 38 2.04 2.59 11.07
CA PRO A 38 2.69 3.90 11.16
C PRO A 38 4.09 3.86 10.53
N GLY A 39 4.36 4.77 9.59
CA GLY A 39 5.63 4.81 8.84
C GLY A 39 5.75 3.76 7.71
N GLY A 40 4.74 2.92 7.50
CA GLY A 40 4.63 1.98 6.38
C GLY A 40 5.62 0.81 6.41
N THR A 41 6.03 0.39 7.60
CA THR A 41 6.78 -0.85 7.79
C THR A 41 6.42 -1.42 9.16
N PRO A 42 6.12 -2.73 9.26
CA PRO A 42 5.96 -3.36 10.56
C PRO A 42 7.27 -3.21 11.33
N GLN A 43 7.21 -2.62 12.52
CA GLN A 43 8.38 -2.52 13.38
C GLN A 43 8.71 -3.94 13.87
N ARG A 44 9.79 -4.55 13.37
CA ARG A 44 10.14 -5.95 13.71
C ARG A 44 10.61 -6.15 15.15
N GLU A 45 11.02 -5.08 15.82
CA GLU A 45 11.19 -5.09 17.28
C GLU A 45 9.84 -5.31 17.99
N ALA A 46 8.73 -5.29 17.24
CA ALA A 46 7.38 -5.79 17.55
C ALA A 46 7.04 -7.22 16.94
N GLU A 47 8.01 -8.09 16.59
CA GLU A 47 7.80 -9.49 16.09
C GLU A 47 7.41 -10.54 17.15
N VAL A 48 6.10 -10.82 17.30
CA VAL A 48 5.44 -11.71 18.28
C VAL A 48 6.29 -12.85 18.82
N THR A 49 6.82 -12.64 20.02
CA THR A 49 7.21 -13.69 20.96
C THR A 49 5.95 -14.16 21.70
N ALA A 50 6.01 -15.19 22.57
CA ALA A 50 4.83 -15.71 23.30
C ALA A 50 4.08 -14.64 24.15
N ASP A 51 4.64 -13.45 24.26
CA ASP A 51 4.20 -12.22 24.93
C ASP A 51 3.40 -11.24 24.06
N ARG A 52 3.31 -11.42 22.73
CA ARG A 52 2.45 -10.58 21.86
C ARG A 52 1.07 -11.17 21.57
N ALA A 53 0.56 -11.99 22.49
CA ALA A 53 -0.82 -12.46 22.51
C ALA A 53 -1.89 -11.33 22.65
N HIS A 54 -1.45 -10.08 22.79
CA HIS A 54 -2.24 -8.85 22.90
C HIS A 54 -2.17 -7.97 21.64
N GLU A 55 -1.63 -8.49 20.52
CA GLU A 55 -1.71 -7.83 19.22
C GLU A 55 -3.14 -7.32 19.03
N GLN A 56 -3.27 -6.00 19.10
CA GLN A 56 -4.56 -5.33 19.10
C GLN A 56 -5.29 -5.63 17.80
N ASP A 57 -6.62 -5.48 17.80
CA ASP A 57 -7.45 -5.64 16.60
C ASP A 57 -6.75 -4.99 15.39
N GLY A 58 -6.37 -5.80 14.41
CA GLY A 58 -5.60 -5.32 13.27
C GLY A 58 -6.41 -4.29 12.49
N TRP A 59 -5.83 -3.11 12.25
CA TRP A 59 -6.47 -2.05 11.49
C TRP A 59 -5.98 -2.04 10.05
N VAL A 60 -6.90 -1.69 9.16
CA VAL A 60 -6.61 -1.38 7.76
C VAL A 60 -7.19 -0.01 7.43
N LEU A 61 -6.61 0.66 6.44
CA LEU A 61 -7.27 1.82 5.84
C LEU A 61 -8.09 1.36 4.64
N ILE A 62 -9.34 1.82 4.59
CA ILE A 62 -10.27 1.54 3.49
C ILE A 62 -10.51 2.85 2.73
N VAL A 63 -10.32 2.81 1.42
CA VAL A 63 -10.70 3.91 0.52
C VAL A 63 -11.79 3.40 -0.41
N ALA A 64 -13.03 3.84 -0.18
CA ALA A 64 -14.13 3.68 -1.10
C ALA A 64 -14.11 4.85 -2.11
N ARG A 65 -13.89 4.57 -3.39
CA ARG A 65 -13.73 5.60 -4.44
C ARG A 65 -15.01 5.90 -5.20
N THR A 66 -15.84 4.88 -5.39
CA THR A 66 -17.08 4.97 -6.17
C THR A 66 -18.28 4.81 -5.25
N SER A 67 -19.45 5.24 -5.71
CA SER A 67 -20.71 5.02 -4.99
C SER A 67 -21.00 3.55 -4.75
N ARG A 68 -20.57 2.66 -5.68
CA ARG A 68 -20.66 1.21 -5.50
C ARG A 68 -19.74 0.72 -4.37
N GLY A 69 -18.51 1.23 -4.33
CA GLY A 69 -17.56 0.88 -3.27
C GLY A 69 -18.02 1.36 -1.89
N GLU A 70 -18.56 2.59 -1.83
CA GLU A 70 -19.12 3.16 -0.59
C GLU A 70 -20.32 2.35 -0.10
N ALA A 71 -21.26 2.01 -0.99
CA ALA A 71 -22.39 1.15 -0.65
C ALA A 71 -21.93 -0.20 -0.10
N LEU A 72 -20.95 -0.85 -0.74
CA LEU A 72 -20.41 -2.13 -0.30
C LEU A 72 -19.79 -2.05 1.12
N VAL A 73 -19.01 -1.00 1.40
CA VAL A 73 -18.40 -0.80 2.72
C VAL A 73 -19.47 -0.55 3.79
N ASN A 74 -20.48 0.26 3.47
CA ASN A 74 -21.59 0.55 4.39
C ASN A 74 -22.45 -0.69 4.65
N GLU A 75 -22.72 -1.52 3.63
CA GLU A 75 -23.43 -2.79 3.79
C GLU A 75 -22.64 -3.76 4.68
N ALA A 76 -21.31 -3.84 4.51
CA ALA A 76 -20.45 -4.67 5.34
C ALA A 76 -20.42 -4.19 6.81
N GLN A 77 -20.42 -2.87 7.04
CA GLN A 77 -20.55 -2.30 8.39
C GLN A 77 -21.92 -2.62 9.00
N ALA A 78 -23.02 -2.40 8.26
CA ALA A 78 -24.38 -2.66 8.74
C ALA A 78 -24.63 -4.14 9.06
N ALA A 79 -23.99 -5.04 8.32
CA ALA A 79 -24.03 -6.48 8.58
C ALA A 79 -23.10 -6.93 9.73
N GLY A 80 -22.31 -6.02 10.32
CA GLY A 80 -21.43 -6.30 11.45
C GLY A 80 -20.08 -6.92 11.08
N PHE A 81 -19.70 -6.92 9.80
CA PHE A 81 -18.39 -7.43 9.35
C PHE A 81 -17.26 -6.43 9.60
N LEU A 82 -17.57 -5.13 9.67
CA LEU A 82 -16.59 -4.06 9.84
C LEU A 82 -16.99 -3.13 10.99
N GLN A 83 -15.99 -2.67 11.72
CA GLN A 83 -16.08 -1.47 12.55
C GLN A 83 -15.29 -0.36 11.86
N LEU A 84 -15.91 0.79 11.63
CA LEU A 84 -15.31 1.91 10.92
C LEU A 84 -15.08 3.09 11.87
N SER A 85 -13.95 3.76 11.66
CA SER A 85 -13.58 5.02 12.30
C SER A 85 -13.14 5.99 11.20
N ASP A 86 -13.30 7.28 11.45
CA ASP A 86 -12.89 8.30 10.48
C ASP A 86 -11.37 8.26 10.24
N ALA A 87 -10.98 8.34 8.98
CA ALA A 87 -9.59 8.45 8.54
C ALA A 87 -9.49 9.44 7.39
N GLY A 88 -8.37 10.16 7.32
CA GLY A 88 -8.09 11.17 6.32
C GLY A 88 -6.94 10.79 5.38
N VAL A 89 -6.70 11.67 4.41
CA VAL A 89 -5.58 11.54 3.46
C VAL A 89 -4.22 11.51 4.16
N GLN A 90 -4.09 12.21 5.30
CA GLN A 90 -2.83 12.23 6.06
C GLN A 90 -2.51 10.85 6.65
N ASP A 91 -3.50 10.10 7.12
CA ASP A 91 -3.31 8.74 7.63
C ASP A 91 -2.78 7.82 6.54
N VAL A 92 -3.26 7.98 5.31
CA VAL A 92 -2.72 7.26 4.14
C VAL A 92 -1.27 7.67 3.87
N ILE A 93 -0.93 8.97 3.91
CA ILE A 93 0.43 9.45 3.69
C ILE A 93 1.40 8.88 4.74
N ASP A 94 0.99 8.88 6.01
CA ASP A 94 1.81 8.49 7.15
C ASP A 94 2.02 6.98 7.21
N THR A 95 1.01 6.19 6.82
CA THR A 95 1.08 4.73 6.78
C THR A 95 1.61 4.19 5.45
N GLN A 96 1.58 4.97 4.37
CA GLN A 96 2.04 4.57 3.04
C GLN A 96 3.13 5.51 2.45
N PRO A 97 4.17 5.91 3.20
CA PRO A 97 5.17 6.88 2.72
C PRO A 97 5.97 6.33 1.52
N HIS A 98 6.06 5.01 1.40
CA HIS A 98 6.70 4.37 0.24
C HIS A 98 5.86 4.49 -1.04
N GLN A 99 4.53 4.58 -0.92
CA GLN A 99 3.63 4.85 -2.04
C GLN A 99 3.70 6.33 -2.46
N VAL A 100 3.81 7.25 -1.50
CA VAL A 100 4.08 8.67 -1.79
C VAL A 100 5.36 8.82 -2.61
N ARG A 101 6.46 8.16 -2.19
CA ARG A 101 7.73 8.15 -2.95
C ARG A 101 7.58 7.57 -4.36
N ARG A 102 6.69 6.59 -4.56
CA ARG A 102 6.40 6.04 -5.89
C ARG A 102 5.62 7.04 -6.74
N ALA A 103 4.62 7.70 -6.17
CA ALA A 103 3.81 8.74 -6.81
C ALA A 103 4.69 9.86 -7.39
N VAL A 104 5.51 10.47 -6.52
CA VAL A 104 6.34 11.63 -6.90
C VAL A 104 7.48 11.25 -7.86
N GLY A 105 7.95 10.00 -7.78
CA GLY A 105 9.05 9.51 -8.62
C GLY A 105 8.63 8.98 -10.00
N LEU A 106 7.33 8.79 -10.25
CA LEU A 106 6.83 8.10 -11.43
C LEU A 106 7.25 8.79 -12.74
N MET A 107 7.05 10.11 -12.83
CA MET A 107 7.36 10.86 -14.05
C MET A 107 8.87 10.86 -14.35
N ALA A 108 9.70 10.99 -13.32
CA ALA A 108 11.15 10.92 -13.48
C ALA A 108 11.61 9.54 -13.97
N ARG A 109 11.04 8.46 -13.41
CA ARG A 109 11.33 7.08 -13.87
C ARG A 109 10.91 6.89 -15.33
N ARG A 110 9.71 7.35 -15.70
CA ARG A 110 9.21 7.26 -17.08
C ARG A 110 10.13 8.00 -18.05
N ALA A 111 10.50 9.24 -17.74
CA ALA A 111 11.41 10.03 -18.57
C ALA A 111 12.78 9.34 -18.76
N ALA A 112 13.35 8.79 -17.68
CA ALA A 112 14.61 8.06 -17.73
C ALA A 112 14.53 6.82 -18.63
N HIS A 113 13.43 6.06 -18.57
CA HIS A 113 13.24 4.91 -19.45
C HIS A 113 13.15 5.31 -20.92
N ILE A 114 12.49 6.43 -21.23
CA ILE A 114 12.37 6.94 -22.61
C ILE A 114 13.77 7.28 -23.13
N GLN A 115 14.54 8.02 -22.34
CA GLN A 115 15.91 8.41 -22.71
C GLN A 115 16.84 7.19 -22.89
N ALA A 116 16.67 6.15 -22.07
CA ALA A 116 17.48 4.94 -22.13
C ALA A 116 17.05 3.94 -23.21
N GLY A 117 16.00 4.23 -24.00
CA GLY A 117 15.44 3.27 -24.97
C GLY A 117 14.89 1.99 -24.32
N SER A 118 14.56 2.07 -23.03
CA SER A 118 14.02 0.94 -22.26
C SER A 118 12.51 0.77 -22.54
N PRO A 119 11.94 -0.42 -22.23
CA PRO A 119 10.50 -0.62 -22.24
C PRO A 119 9.76 0.48 -21.46
N GLN A 120 8.61 0.91 -21.98
CA GLN A 120 7.72 1.87 -21.34
C GLN A 120 6.47 1.16 -20.79
N PRO A 121 5.89 1.63 -19.68
CA PRO A 121 4.51 1.31 -19.32
C PRO A 121 3.53 1.79 -20.39
#